data_AF-W6UBM8-F1
#
_entry.id   AF-W6UBM8-F1
#
_cell.length_a   1.000
_cell.length_b   1.000
_cell.length_c   1.000
_cell.angle_alpha   90.00
_cell.angle_beta   90.00
_cell.angle_gamma   90.00
#
_symmetry.space_group_name_H-M   'P 1'
#
loop_
_entity.id
_entity.type
_entity.pdbx_description
1 polymer ?
#
loop_
_entity_poly.entity_id
_entity_poly.type
_entity_poly.pdbx_seq_one_letter_code
_entity_poly.pdbx_strand_id
1 'polypeptide(L)'
;MEQEKNKSSNPAEKYPKPPFPKQDQQPPGTEAGLRPTADHGEESYQGSGKLEGKRAIITGGDSGIGRAIAIAFAREGADVLISYLDEAEDEDVSETAALVEAAGRKAILFKGDSGRSALPEYC
;
A
#
# COMPACT_ATOMS: atom_id res chain seq x y z
N MET A 1 -11.33 28.49 -18.07
CA MET A 1 -11.85 27.18 -17.65
C MET A 1 -10.65 26.27 -17.51
N GLU A 2 -10.07 25.94 -16.36
CA GLU A 2 -10.41 26.16 -14.95
C GLU A 2 -9.04 26.05 -14.23
N GLN A 3 -8.50 27.14 -13.69
CA GLN A 3 -7.37 27.06 -12.77
C GLN A 3 -7.92 27.08 -11.34
N GLU A 4 -8.43 25.94 -10.88
CA GLU A 4 -8.81 25.72 -9.48
C GLU A 4 -8.11 24.47 -8.93
N LYS A 5 -6.78 24.51 -8.83
CA LYS A 5 -6.01 23.47 -8.11
C LYS A 5 -4.98 24.09 -7.18
N ASN A 6 -5.38 25.07 -6.38
CA ASN A 6 -4.60 25.45 -5.22
C ASN A 6 -5.49 25.94 -4.07
N LYS A 7 -6.40 25.09 -3.61
CA LYS A 7 -6.87 25.21 -2.22
C LYS A 7 -5.77 24.60 -1.36
N SER A 8 -4.89 25.47 -0.85
CA SER A 8 -4.03 25.18 0.29
C SER A 8 -4.92 24.78 1.47
N SER A 9 -5.36 23.52 1.50
CA SER A 9 -6.06 22.95 2.64
C SER A 9 -5.04 22.80 3.76
N ASN A 10 -5.35 23.35 4.93
CA ASN A 10 -4.54 23.21 6.13
C ASN A 10 -4.18 21.72 6.34
N PRO A 11 -2.89 21.33 6.30
CA PRO A 11 -2.49 19.92 6.42
C PRO A 11 -2.92 19.32 7.75
N ALA A 12 -3.03 20.15 8.79
CA ALA A 12 -3.50 19.73 10.10
C ALA A 12 -4.99 19.35 10.12
N GLU A 13 -5.76 19.65 9.09
CA GLU A 13 -7.21 19.37 9.00
C GLU A 13 -7.57 18.41 7.86
N LYS A 14 -6.56 17.97 7.09
CA LYS A 14 -6.78 17.17 5.87
C LYS A 14 -7.25 15.74 6.16
N TYR A 15 -6.89 15.17 7.30
CA TYR A 15 -7.14 13.77 7.63
C TYR A 15 -7.92 13.62 8.95
N PRO A 16 -8.58 12.46 9.19
CA PRO A 16 -9.34 12.20 10.41
C PRO A 16 -8.52 12.43 11.69
N LYS A 17 -9.19 12.93 12.74
CA LYS A 17 -8.57 13.23 14.04
C LYS A 17 -9.17 12.36 15.14
N PRO A 18 -8.39 12.03 16.19
CA PRO A 18 -8.91 11.35 17.36
C PRO A 18 -9.99 12.19 18.07
N PRO A 19 -10.87 11.56 18.86
CA PRO A 19 -10.83 10.16 19.27
C PRO A 19 -11.37 9.20 18.20
N PHE A 20 -10.63 8.12 17.96
CA PHE A 20 -11.10 6.99 17.14
C PHE A 20 -11.82 5.95 18.02
N PRO A 21 -12.78 5.18 17.48
CA PRO A 21 -13.39 4.08 18.23
C PRO A 21 -12.32 3.06 18.62
N LYS A 22 -12.48 2.44 19.79
CA LYS A 22 -11.64 1.32 20.19
C LYS A 22 -11.82 0.16 19.20
N GLN A 23 -10.73 -0.27 18.58
CA GLN A 23 -10.73 -1.28 17.53
C GLN A 23 -9.48 -2.16 17.71
N ASP A 24 -9.67 -3.35 18.28
CA ASP A 24 -8.60 -4.32 18.47
C ASP A 24 -8.74 -5.40 17.38
N GLN A 25 -7.63 -5.74 16.73
CA GLN A 25 -7.56 -6.84 15.77
C GLN A 25 -6.43 -7.78 16.18
N GLN A 26 -6.53 -9.06 15.81
CA GLN A 26 -5.39 -9.97 15.93
C GLN A 26 -4.38 -9.64 14.81
N PRO A 27 -3.08 -9.54 15.10
CA PRO A 27 -2.06 -9.37 14.06
C PRO A 27 -2.10 -10.50 13.03
N PRO A 28 -1.83 -10.23 11.73
CA PRO A 28 -1.44 -8.92 11.17
C PRO A 28 -2.58 -7.89 11.05
N GLY A 29 -3.85 -8.31 11.21
CA GLY A 29 -5.03 -7.45 11.04
C GLY A 29 -5.41 -7.28 9.57
N THR A 30 -6.49 -6.53 9.29
CA THR A 30 -6.92 -6.22 7.92
C THR A 30 -7.30 -4.75 7.76
N GLU A 31 -7.15 -4.21 6.55
CA GLU A 31 -7.57 -2.85 6.19
C GLU A 31 -9.09 -2.67 6.34
N ALA A 32 -9.86 -3.68 5.94
CA ALA A 32 -11.31 -3.69 6.07
C ALA A 32 -11.79 -3.56 7.54
N GLY A 33 -10.94 -3.94 8.50
CA GLY A 33 -11.22 -3.82 9.94
C GLY A 33 -11.04 -2.41 10.51
N LEU A 34 -10.41 -1.48 9.78
CA LEU A 34 -10.10 -0.14 10.29
C LEU A 34 -11.31 0.81 10.26
N ARG A 35 -11.44 1.63 11.31
CA ARG A 35 -12.48 2.65 11.46
C ARG A 35 -11.86 3.95 11.98
N PRO A 36 -11.65 4.99 11.14
CA PRO A 36 -11.93 5.06 9.71
C PRO A 36 -10.98 4.16 8.90
N THR A 37 -11.34 3.89 7.64
CA THR A 37 -10.42 3.26 6.67
C THR A 37 -9.20 4.14 6.44
N ALA A 38 -8.04 3.55 6.18
CA ALA A 38 -6.84 4.29 5.82
C ALA A 38 -6.94 4.84 4.39
N ASP A 39 -6.32 6.00 4.16
CA ASP A 39 -6.10 6.59 2.82
C ASP A 39 -4.65 6.32 2.44
N HIS A 40 -4.45 5.52 1.39
CA HIS A 40 -3.14 5.13 0.88
C HIS A 40 -2.72 5.94 -0.34
N GLY A 41 -3.53 6.92 -0.75
CA GLY A 41 -3.32 7.71 -1.96
C GLY A 41 -3.96 7.12 -3.21
N GLU A 42 -4.92 6.19 -3.05
CA GLU A 42 -5.70 5.58 -4.13
C GLU A 42 -6.29 6.63 -5.07
N GLU A 43 -6.76 7.76 -4.55
CA GLU A 43 -7.28 8.85 -5.39
C GLU A 43 -6.32 10.05 -5.46
N SER A 44 -5.53 10.28 -4.42
CA SER A 44 -4.80 11.54 -4.25
C SER A 44 -3.41 11.55 -4.91
N TYR A 45 -2.74 10.40 -5.06
CA TYR A 45 -1.39 10.36 -5.61
C TYR A 45 -1.39 10.41 -7.15
N GLN A 46 -0.66 11.35 -7.75
CA GLN A 46 -0.52 11.47 -9.21
C GLN A 46 0.96 11.28 -9.59
N GLY A 47 1.22 10.28 -10.43
CA GLY A 47 2.57 9.98 -10.91
C GLY A 47 3.09 10.99 -11.93
N SER A 48 4.42 11.04 -12.05
CA SER A 48 5.15 11.93 -12.95
C SER A 48 6.24 11.20 -13.77
N GLY A 49 6.25 9.86 -13.74
CA GLY A 49 7.18 9.01 -14.50
C GLY A 49 8.58 8.89 -13.89
N LYS A 50 8.76 9.17 -12.58
CA LYS A 50 10.08 9.17 -11.93
C LYS A 50 10.73 7.79 -11.87
N LEU A 51 9.94 6.73 -11.95
CA LEU A 51 10.39 5.34 -11.81
C LEU A 51 10.11 4.51 -13.07
N GLU A 52 9.99 5.17 -14.22
CA GLU A 52 9.66 4.49 -15.47
C GLU A 52 10.62 3.34 -15.79
N GLY A 53 10.05 2.17 -16.06
CA GLY A 53 10.78 0.95 -16.39
C GLY A 53 11.55 0.32 -15.22
N LYS A 54 11.37 0.80 -13.99
CA LYS A 54 11.96 0.17 -12.79
C LYS A 54 11.13 -1.00 -12.30
N ARG A 55 11.76 -1.81 -11.44
CA ARG A 55 11.13 -2.94 -10.76
C ARG A 55 11.42 -2.81 -9.27
N ALA A 56 10.40 -2.88 -8.45
CA ALA A 56 10.50 -2.73 -7.01
C ALA A 56 10.01 -3.97 -6.27
N ILE A 57 10.61 -4.23 -5.11
CA ILE A 57 10.16 -5.22 -4.14
C ILE A 57 9.71 -4.45 -2.91
N ILE A 58 8.48 -4.69 -2.47
CA ILE A 58 7.88 -4.05 -1.31
C ILE A 58 7.42 -5.14 -0.35
N THR A 59 8.04 -5.20 0.82
CA THR A 59 7.65 -6.10 1.92
C THR A 59 6.57 -5.44 2.77
N GLY A 60 5.53 -6.18 3.16
CA GLY A 60 4.32 -5.63 3.79
C GLY A 60 3.58 -4.67 2.85
N GLY A 61 3.57 -4.98 1.55
CA GLY A 61 2.99 -4.11 0.53
C GLY A 61 1.48 -4.30 0.36
N ASP A 62 0.86 -5.21 1.09
CA ASP A 62 -0.57 -5.52 1.11
C ASP A 62 -1.42 -4.41 1.76
N SER A 63 -0.88 -3.70 2.75
CA SER A 63 -1.63 -2.77 3.61
C SER A 63 -0.80 -1.53 4.00
N GLY A 64 -1.46 -0.56 4.63
CA GLY A 64 -0.86 0.63 5.24
C GLY A 64 0.17 1.35 4.36
N ILE A 65 1.33 1.64 4.93
CA ILE A 65 2.39 2.41 4.25
C ILE A 65 2.92 1.65 3.03
N GLY A 66 3.03 0.32 3.10
CA GLY A 66 3.51 -0.49 1.98
C GLY A 66 2.57 -0.41 0.78
N ARG A 67 1.25 -0.48 1.01
CA ARG A 67 0.23 -0.24 -0.02
C ARG A 67 0.36 1.14 -0.65
N ALA A 68 0.53 2.18 0.17
CA ALA A 68 0.72 3.55 -0.33
C ALA A 68 1.97 3.68 -1.23
N ILE A 69 3.08 3.02 -0.85
CA ILE A 69 4.30 2.98 -1.67
C ILE A 69 4.05 2.21 -2.97
N ALA A 70 3.36 1.07 -2.93
CA ALA A 70 3.06 0.28 -4.11
C ALA A 70 2.25 1.08 -5.15
N ILE A 71 1.20 1.79 -4.70
CA ILE A 71 0.40 2.69 -5.54
C ILE A 71 1.30 3.77 -6.15
N ALA A 72 2.09 4.46 -5.32
CA ALA A 72 2.94 5.55 -5.77
C ALA A 72 3.97 5.07 -6.80
N PHE A 73 4.61 3.93 -6.55
CA PHE A 73 5.65 3.37 -7.43
C PHE A 73 5.07 2.91 -8.77
N ALA A 74 3.90 2.27 -8.75
CA ALA A 74 3.22 1.88 -9.97
C ALA A 74 2.83 3.11 -10.81
N ARG A 75 2.27 4.15 -10.18
CA ARG A 75 1.93 5.42 -10.86
C ARG A 75 3.15 6.16 -11.39
N GLU A 76 4.31 6.01 -10.75
CA GLU A 76 5.58 6.57 -11.25
C GLU A 76 6.23 5.69 -12.34
N GLY A 77 5.63 4.55 -12.71
CA GLY A 77 6.04 3.75 -13.87
C GLY A 77 6.81 2.46 -13.54
N ALA A 78 6.82 2.00 -12.28
CA ALA A 78 7.51 0.78 -11.87
C ALA A 78 6.60 -0.45 -11.84
N ASP A 79 7.12 -1.61 -12.23
CA ASP A 79 6.50 -2.89 -11.87
C ASP A 79 6.81 -3.22 -10.41
N VAL A 80 5.88 -3.87 -9.70
CA VAL A 80 5.95 -4.06 -8.25
C VAL A 80 5.76 -5.52 -7.88
N LEU A 81 6.69 -6.06 -7.10
CA LEU A 81 6.50 -7.29 -6.33
C LEU A 81 6.07 -6.91 -4.92
N ILE A 82 4.94 -7.47 -4.49
CA ILE A 82 4.33 -7.24 -3.18
C ILE A 82 4.52 -8.51 -2.35
N SER A 83 5.25 -8.38 -1.25
CA SER A 83 5.43 -9.46 -0.28
C SER A 83 4.57 -9.21 0.96
N TYR A 84 3.94 -10.28 1.47
CA TYR A 84 3.01 -10.28 2.60
C TYR A 84 3.09 -11.62 3.36
N LEU A 85 2.50 -11.71 4.56
CA LEU A 85 2.79 -12.76 5.53
C LEU A 85 1.83 -13.96 5.45
N ASP A 86 0.52 -13.72 5.51
CA ASP A 86 -0.50 -14.75 5.82
C ASP A 86 -1.71 -14.70 4.87
N GLU A 87 -2.51 -15.78 4.80
CA GLU A 87 -3.79 -15.82 4.08
C GLU A 87 -4.79 -14.77 4.57
N ALA A 88 -4.71 -14.35 5.83
CA ALA A 88 -5.56 -13.29 6.38
C ALA A 88 -5.45 -11.96 5.60
N GLU A 89 -4.34 -11.75 4.88
CA GLU A 89 -4.04 -10.55 4.09
C GLU A 89 -4.32 -10.74 2.59
N ASP A 90 -4.84 -11.90 2.16
CA ASP A 90 -5.05 -12.21 0.73
C ASP A 90 -6.02 -11.23 0.05
N GLU A 91 -7.01 -10.70 0.78
CA GLU A 91 -7.91 -9.66 0.28
C GLU A 91 -7.14 -8.33 0.11
N ASP A 92 -6.35 -7.95 1.13
CA ASP A 92 -5.62 -6.69 1.16
C ASP A 92 -4.54 -6.61 0.07
N VAL A 93 -3.81 -7.71 -0.14
CA VAL A 93 -2.82 -7.79 -1.22
C VAL A 93 -3.49 -7.77 -2.60
N SER A 94 -4.67 -8.37 -2.75
CA SER A 94 -5.42 -8.38 -4.00
C SER A 94 -5.91 -6.98 -4.39
N GLU A 95 -6.38 -6.19 -3.41
CA GLU A 95 -6.71 -4.78 -3.64
C GLU A 95 -5.50 -3.97 -4.09
N THR A 96 -4.35 -4.16 -3.43
CA THR A 96 -3.12 -3.46 -3.81
C THR A 96 -2.67 -3.85 -5.22
N ALA A 97 -2.74 -5.14 -5.58
CA ALA A 97 -2.42 -5.61 -6.92
C ALA A 97 -3.30 -4.94 -7.97
N ALA A 98 -4.61 -4.87 -7.73
CA ALA A 98 -5.56 -4.24 -8.65
C ALA A 98 -5.23 -2.75 -8.87
N LEU A 99 -4.79 -2.04 -7.83
CA LEU A 99 -4.37 -0.64 -7.94
C LEU A 99 -3.07 -0.47 -8.76
N VAL A 100 -2.11 -1.38 -8.60
CA VAL A 100 -0.88 -1.42 -9.40
C VAL A 100 -1.21 -1.70 -10.88
N GLU A 101 -2.08 -2.67 -11.14
CA GLU A 101 -2.52 -3.05 -12.48
C GLU A 101 -3.34 -1.95 -13.15
N ALA A 102 -4.18 -1.25 -12.40
CA ALA A 102 -4.92 -0.08 -12.88
C ALA A 102 -4.00 1.09 -13.28
N ALA A 103 -2.79 1.17 -12.71
CA ALA A 103 -1.75 2.10 -13.14
C ALA A 103 -0.97 1.62 -14.39
N GLY A 104 -1.36 0.48 -14.98
CA GLY A 104 -0.74 -0.08 -16.19
C GLY A 104 0.57 -0.81 -15.93
N ARG A 105 0.87 -1.16 -14.67
CA ARG A 105 2.11 -1.85 -14.27
C ARG A 105 1.85 -3.27 -13.84
N LYS A 106 2.89 -4.10 -13.81
CA LYS A 106 2.77 -5.49 -13.37
C LYS A 106 2.83 -5.59 -11.84
N ALA A 107 1.85 -6.26 -11.25
CA ALA A 107 1.90 -6.74 -9.87
C ALA A 107 2.38 -8.20 -9.81
N ILE A 108 3.25 -8.52 -8.87
CA ILE A 108 3.65 -9.91 -8.55
C ILE A 108 3.44 -10.12 -7.06
N LEU A 109 2.70 -11.16 -6.69
CA LEU A 109 2.40 -11.46 -5.29
C LEU A 109 3.35 -12.53 -4.76
N PHE A 110 3.93 -12.28 -3.59
CA PHE A 110 4.85 -13.20 -2.92
C PHE A 110 4.48 -13.35 -1.45
N LYS A 111 3.72 -14.39 -1.13
CA LYS A 111 3.45 -14.76 0.26
C LYS A 111 4.70 -15.39 0.89
N GLY A 112 5.18 -14.85 2.00
CA GLY A 112 6.33 -15.39 2.70
C GLY A 112 6.71 -14.61 3.96
N ASP A 113 7.12 -15.36 4.99
CA ASP A 113 7.66 -14.81 6.22
C ASP A 113 9.15 -14.43 6.04
N SER A 114 9.43 -13.13 6.10
CA SER A 114 10.80 -12.60 5.99
C SER A 114 11.66 -12.82 7.24
N GLY A 115 11.06 -13.12 8.38
CA GLY A 115 11.76 -13.51 9.61
C GLY A 115 12.26 -14.96 9.58
N ARG A 116 11.73 -15.78 8.67
CA ARG A 116 12.13 -17.17 8.51
C ARG A 116 13.37 -17.29 7.62
N SER A 117 14.50 -17.63 8.24
CA SER A 117 15.71 -17.99 7.49
C SER A 117 15.46 -19.25 6.66
N ALA A 118 15.86 -19.22 5.38
CA ALA A 118 15.89 -20.41 4.53
C ALA A 118 17.10 -21.32 4.81
N LEU A 119 18.02 -20.88 5.67
CA LEU A 119 19.14 -21.70 6.10
C LEU A 119 18.63 -22.72 7.13
N PRO A 120 19.00 -24.01 7.01
CA PRO A 120 18.71 -24.96 8.06
C PRO A 120 19.33 -24.48 9.37
N GLU A 121 18.61 -24.62 10.49
CA GLU A 121 19.16 -24.40 11.84
C GLU A 121 20.35 -25.33 12.05
N TYR A 122 21.55 -24.84 11.73
CA TYR A 122 22.81 -25.40 12.17
C TYR A 122 23.63 -24.26 12.77
N CYS A 123 23.47 -24.09 14.08
CA CYS A 123 24.47 -23.51 14.98
C CYS A 123 24.67 -24.52 16.11
#